data_AF-A8PD15-F1
#
_entry.id   AF-A8PD15-F1
#
_cell.length_a   1.000
_cell.length_b   1.000
_cell.length_c   1.000
_cell.angle_alpha   90.00
_cell.angle_beta   90.00
_cell.angle_gamma   90.00
#
_symmetry.space_group_name_H-M   'P 1'
#
loop_
_entity.id
_entity.type
_entity.pdbx_description
1 polymer ?
#
loop_
_entity_poly.entity_id
_entity_poly.type
_entity_poly.pdbx_seq_one_letter_code
_entity_poly.pdbx_strand_id
1 'polypeptide(L)'
;MALATLRFIEKYPELYNEAFPLSIDLGPPDVPPQLPVKPPSIPAGVQKPFYGAGFFINNWYLRGHLQKIGCHEAIVLPSHVGRDWRRRQCPEPFIVPSILPCVPRDAFIYFVDEDSPPREVQKFLAHRDRILDIFSDIMQFTPQEAAFVRKNVRWYRHSYRDETLPPDICLDQASFEGGDFMLVG
;
A
#
# COMPACT_ATOMS: atom_id res chain seq x y z
N MET A 1 8.43 -9.90 13.74
CA MET A 1 9.77 -9.93 13.10
C MET A 1 10.80 -10.49 14.08
N ALA A 2 11.74 -11.31 13.61
CA ALA A 2 12.79 -11.89 14.47
C ALA A 2 13.76 -10.82 15.01
N LEU A 3 14.19 -10.95 16.28
CA LEU A 3 15.15 -10.04 16.94
C LEU A 3 16.45 -9.85 16.14
N ALA A 4 16.90 -10.89 15.45
CA ALA A 4 18.08 -10.82 14.58
C ALA A 4 17.90 -9.86 13.39
N THR A 5 16.69 -9.77 12.85
CA THR A 5 16.38 -8.85 11.73
C THR A 5 16.40 -7.41 12.22
N LEU A 6 15.77 -7.12 13.37
CA LEU A 6 15.79 -5.79 13.99
C LEU A 6 17.22 -5.30 14.24
N ARG A 7 18.04 -6.13 14.90
CA ARG A 7 19.44 -5.80 15.19
C ARG A 7 20.27 -5.59 13.92
N PHE A 8 19.97 -6.32 12.85
CA PHE A 8 20.66 -6.16 11.57
C PHE A 8 20.30 -4.83 10.91
N ILE A 9 19.00 -4.50 10.85
CA ILE A 9 18.53 -3.21 10.31
C ILE A 9 19.12 -2.04 11.09
N GLU A 10 19.17 -2.14 12.42
CA GLU A 10 19.76 -1.12 13.30
C GLU A 10 21.25 -0.91 13.06
N LYS A 11 21.98 -1.98 12.74
CA LYS A 11 23.43 -1.93 12.59
C LYS A 11 23.88 -1.65 11.15
N TYR A 12 23.11 -2.08 10.16
CA TYR A 12 23.45 -2.02 8.73
C TYR A 12 22.25 -1.57 7.87
N PRO A 13 21.71 -0.37 8.09
CA PRO A 13 20.51 0.11 7.39
C PRO A 13 20.73 0.21 5.88
N GLU A 14 21.89 0.72 5.44
CA GLU A 14 22.23 0.85 4.01
C GLU A 14 22.26 -0.50 3.30
N LEU A 15 22.92 -1.50 3.90
CA LEU A 15 22.99 -2.85 3.32
C LEU A 15 21.61 -3.51 3.26
N TYR A 16 20.75 -3.24 4.23
CA TYR A 16 19.36 -3.72 4.20
C TYR A 16 18.53 -3.02 3.13
N ASN A 17 18.67 -1.71 2.97
CA ASN A 17 17.97 -0.93 1.95
C ASN A 17 18.44 -1.26 0.54
N GLU A 18 19.74 -1.52 0.33
CA GLU A 18 20.29 -1.98 -0.93
C GLU A 18 19.77 -3.38 -1.29
N ALA A 19 19.77 -4.31 -0.32
CA ALA A 19 19.27 -5.66 -0.53
C ALA A 19 17.75 -5.72 -0.72
N PHE A 20 17.02 -4.83 -0.07
CA PHE A 20 15.56 -4.81 -0.04
C PHE A 20 15.06 -3.36 -0.20
N PRO A 21 14.99 -2.83 -1.44
CA PRO A 21 14.55 -1.45 -1.68
C PRO A 21 13.14 -1.19 -1.13
N LEU A 22 12.89 0.05 -0.70
CA LEU A 22 11.59 0.47 -0.14
C LEU A 22 10.44 0.26 -1.14
N SER A 23 10.68 0.57 -2.42
CA SER A 23 9.67 0.43 -3.47
C SER A 23 10.27 -0.12 -4.76
N ILE A 24 9.47 -0.87 -5.51
CA ILE A 24 9.81 -1.42 -6.83
C ILE A 24 8.63 -1.17 -7.75
N ASP A 25 8.90 -0.80 -8.99
CA ASP A 25 7.86 -0.60 -9.98
C ASP A 25 7.10 -1.91 -10.27
N LEU A 26 5.80 -1.80 -10.51
CA LEU A 26 4.95 -2.97 -10.76
C LEU A 26 5.37 -3.78 -12.01
N GLY A 27 6.06 -3.14 -12.96
CA GLY A 27 6.38 -3.72 -14.25
C GLY A 27 5.17 -3.83 -15.18
N PRO A 28 5.36 -4.40 -16.39
CA PRO A 28 4.27 -4.64 -17.34
C PRO A 28 3.40 -5.84 -16.92
N PRO A 29 2.14 -5.91 -17.41
CA PRO A 29 1.15 -6.92 -17.03
C PRO A 29 1.60 -8.38 -17.14
N ASP A 30 2.38 -8.68 -18.17
CA ASP A 30 2.74 -10.04 -18.56
C ASP A 30 4.07 -10.50 -17.98
N VAL A 31 4.74 -9.64 -17.19
CA VAL A 31 6.05 -9.95 -16.60
C VAL A 31 5.88 -10.11 -15.10
N PRO A 32 6.25 -11.27 -14.53
CA PRO A 32 6.27 -11.46 -13.09
C PRO A 32 7.13 -10.39 -12.41
N PRO A 33 6.70 -9.86 -11.26
CA PRO A 33 7.46 -8.86 -10.54
C PRO A 33 8.81 -9.44 -10.11
N GLN A 34 9.90 -8.71 -10.38
CA GLN A 34 11.23 -9.08 -9.91
C GLN A 34 11.42 -8.57 -8.48
N LEU A 35 10.74 -9.23 -7.53
CA LEU A 35 10.89 -8.92 -6.12
C LEU A 35 12.29 -9.34 -5.61
N PRO A 36 12.91 -8.58 -4.69
CA PRO A 36 14.20 -8.90 -4.14
C PRO A 36 14.22 -10.28 -3.51
N VAL A 37 15.24 -11.06 -3.86
CA VAL A 37 15.58 -12.31 -3.20
C VAL A 37 16.62 -11.98 -2.13
N LYS A 38 16.53 -12.64 -0.97
CA LYS A 38 17.52 -12.46 0.10
C LYS A 38 18.93 -12.79 -0.43
N PRO A 39 19.84 -11.80 -0.51
CA PRO A 39 21.16 -12.05 -1.04
C PRO A 39 22.03 -12.82 -0.03
N PRO A 40 23.05 -13.57 -0.48
CA PRO A 40 23.94 -14.33 0.40
C PRO A 40 24.70 -13.47 1.43
N SER A 41 24.88 -12.18 1.16
CA SER A 41 25.49 -11.21 2.08
C SER A 41 24.63 -10.94 3.33
N ILE A 42 23.33 -11.23 3.28
CA ILE A 42 22.41 -11.05 4.40
C ILE A 42 22.43 -12.32 5.28
N PRO A 43 22.75 -12.21 6.58
CA PRO A 43 22.87 -13.36 7.47
C PRO A 43 21.62 -14.25 7.49
N ALA A 44 21.79 -15.57 7.64
CA ALA A 44 20.70 -16.55 7.61
C ALA A 44 19.53 -16.22 8.57
N GLY A 45 19.80 -15.66 9.75
CA GLY A 45 18.78 -15.26 10.72
C GLY A 45 18.02 -13.96 10.43
N VAL A 46 18.42 -13.20 9.40
CA VAL A 46 17.73 -11.97 8.98
C VAL A 46 16.65 -12.32 7.98
N GLN A 47 15.41 -11.95 8.27
CA GLN A 47 14.26 -12.25 7.43
C GLN A 47 14.17 -11.26 6.28
N LYS A 48 13.74 -11.75 5.11
CA LYS A 48 13.27 -10.88 4.02
C LYS A 48 12.02 -10.12 4.52
N PRO A 49 11.86 -8.84 4.19
CA PRO A 49 10.64 -8.11 4.50
C PRO A 49 9.46 -8.55 3.64
N PHE A 50 8.26 -8.24 4.11
CA PHE A 50 7.04 -8.39 3.33
C PHE A 50 7.01 -7.38 2.18
N TYR A 51 6.55 -7.82 1.00
CA TYR A 51 6.24 -6.93 -0.13
C TYR A 51 4.78 -7.08 -0.54
N GLY A 52 4.09 -5.93 -0.66
CA GLY A 52 2.74 -5.84 -1.20
C GLY A 52 2.69 -4.87 -2.38
N ALA A 53 1.79 -5.09 -3.33
CA ALA A 53 1.46 -4.13 -4.38
C ALA A 53 0.33 -3.22 -3.90
N GLY A 54 0.64 -1.96 -3.62
CA GLY A 54 -0.26 -1.09 -2.89
C GLY A 54 0.23 0.34 -2.76
N PHE A 55 -0.35 1.08 -1.82
CA PHE A 55 0.02 2.46 -1.49
C PHE A 55 -0.15 2.72 0.01
N PHE A 56 0.52 3.76 0.51
CA PHE A 56 0.40 4.19 1.89
C PHE A 56 -0.65 5.29 2.04
N ILE A 57 -1.38 5.26 3.15
CA ILE A 57 -2.36 6.26 3.53
C ILE A 57 -2.21 6.57 5.02
N ASN A 58 -2.26 7.83 5.39
CA ASN A 58 -2.17 8.22 6.79
C ASN A 58 -3.38 7.66 7.57
N ASN A 59 -3.14 7.05 8.74
CA ASN A 59 -4.18 6.40 9.53
C ASN A 59 -5.26 7.38 10.02
N TRP A 60 -4.88 8.62 10.36
CA TRP A 60 -5.84 9.63 10.80
C TRP A 60 -6.72 10.09 9.66
N TYR A 61 -6.09 10.34 8.51
CA TYR A 61 -6.80 10.67 7.28
C TYR A 61 -7.75 9.53 6.88
N LEU A 62 -7.28 8.28 6.82
CA LEU A 62 -8.11 7.12 6.51
C LEU A 62 -9.27 6.97 7.49
N ARG A 63 -9.04 7.10 8.80
CA ARG A 63 -10.10 7.02 9.80
C ARG A 63 -11.14 8.11 9.61
N GLY A 64 -10.72 9.36 9.41
CA GLY A 64 -11.62 10.48 9.14
C GLY A 64 -12.40 10.28 7.85
N HIS A 65 -11.73 9.79 6.80
CA HIS A 65 -12.34 9.49 5.50
C HIS A 65 -13.40 8.40 5.61
N LEU A 66 -13.07 7.28 6.26
CA LEU A 66 -14.00 6.18 6.50
C LEU A 66 -15.24 6.65 7.28
N GLN A 67 -15.07 7.50 8.28
CA GLN A 67 -16.20 8.09 9.01
C GLN A 67 -17.09 8.96 8.12
N LYS A 68 -16.51 9.78 7.22
CA LYS A 68 -17.26 10.63 6.29
C LYS A 68 -18.13 9.81 5.33
N ILE A 69 -17.65 8.65 4.89
CA ILE A 69 -18.39 7.74 4.00
C ILE A 69 -19.30 6.75 4.75
N GLY A 70 -19.48 6.92 6.06
CA GLY A 70 -20.41 6.11 6.88
C GLY A 70 -19.86 4.77 7.38
N CYS A 71 -18.53 4.58 7.34
CA CYS A 71 -17.85 3.42 7.92
C CYS A 71 -17.42 3.71 9.36
N HIS A 72 -18.18 3.22 10.33
CA HIS A 72 -17.98 3.48 11.76
C HIS A 72 -17.30 2.33 12.54
N GLU A 73 -17.11 1.17 11.91
CA GLU A 73 -16.46 0.01 12.53
C GLU A 73 -14.93 0.20 12.60
N ALA A 74 -14.25 -0.62 13.41
CA ALA A 74 -12.78 -0.74 13.36
C ALA A 74 -12.34 -0.96 11.91
N ILE A 75 -11.16 -0.46 11.51
CA ILE A 75 -10.68 -0.47 10.12
C ILE A 75 -10.57 -1.91 9.61
N VAL A 76 -11.65 -2.44 9.04
CA VAL A 76 -11.71 -3.73 8.34
C VAL A 76 -12.03 -3.43 6.89
N LEU A 77 -11.05 -2.83 6.21
CA LEU A 77 -11.14 -2.45 4.80
C LEU A 77 -11.67 -3.60 3.92
N PRO A 78 -11.21 -4.86 4.06
CA PRO A 78 -11.74 -5.98 3.27
C PRO A 78 -13.25 -6.19 3.44
N SER A 79 -13.76 -6.05 4.68
CA SER A 79 -15.18 -6.25 4.97
C SER A 79 -16.04 -5.15 4.37
N HIS A 80 -15.61 -3.89 4.46
CA HIS A 80 -16.34 -2.75 3.91
C HIS A 80 -16.30 -2.78 2.38
N VAL A 81 -15.11 -2.80 1.80
CA VAL A 81 -14.90 -2.78 0.34
C VAL A 81 -15.52 -4.02 -0.31
N GLY A 82 -15.32 -5.21 0.27
CA GLY A 82 -15.91 -6.44 -0.22
C GLY A 82 -17.44 -6.50 -0.06
N ARG A 83 -18.03 -5.82 0.92
CA ARG A 83 -19.50 -5.70 1.04
C ARG A 83 -20.06 -4.78 -0.03
N ASP A 84 -19.44 -3.62 -0.26
CA ASP A 84 -19.94 -2.66 -1.24
C ASP A 84 -19.76 -3.16 -2.68
N TRP A 85 -18.62 -3.79 -2.97
CA TRP A 85 -18.40 -4.50 -4.23
C TRP A 85 -19.48 -5.55 -4.51
N ARG A 86 -19.85 -6.35 -3.51
CA ARG A 86 -20.96 -7.32 -3.63
C ARG A 86 -22.32 -6.67 -3.85
N ARG A 87 -22.61 -5.55 -3.16
CA ARG A 87 -23.86 -4.79 -3.37
C ARG A 87 -23.98 -4.25 -4.79
N ARG A 88 -22.86 -3.94 -5.43
CA ARG A 88 -22.76 -3.47 -6.82
C ARG A 88 -22.78 -4.60 -7.85
N GLN A 89 -23.21 -5.81 -7.48
CA GLN A 89 -23.26 -7.00 -8.34
C GLN A 89 -21.88 -7.53 -8.77
N CYS A 90 -20.86 -7.34 -7.92
CA CYS A 90 -19.52 -7.88 -8.13
C CYS A 90 -18.89 -7.48 -9.48
N PRO A 91 -18.77 -6.18 -9.81
CA PRO A 91 -18.16 -5.76 -11.06
C PRO A 91 -16.73 -6.30 -11.16
N GLU A 92 -16.47 -7.08 -12.20
CA GLU A 92 -15.13 -7.63 -12.50
C GLU A 92 -14.41 -6.75 -13.54
N PRO A 93 -13.07 -6.73 -13.55
CA PRO A 93 -12.16 -7.41 -12.62
C PRO A 93 -12.05 -6.66 -11.28
N PHE A 94 -12.07 -7.38 -10.15
CA PHE A 94 -11.80 -6.80 -8.84
C PHE A 94 -10.96 -7.70 -7.93
N ILE A 95 -10.20 -7.07 -7.04
CA ILE A 95 -9.43 -7.71 -5.97
C ILE A 95 -9.72 -6.92 -4.70
N VAL A 96 -10.19 -7.62 -3.67
CA VAL A 96 -10.49 -6.99 -2.38
C VAL A 96 -9.16 -6.59 -1.73
N PRO A 97 -8.94 -5.30 -1.42
CA PRO A 97 -7.69 -4.87 -0.83
C PRO A 97 -7.58 -5.35 0.62
N SER A 98 -6.35 -5.65 1.01
CA SER A 98 -5.93 -5.85 2.38
C SER A 98 -5.38 -4.57 2.97
N ILE A 99 -5.37 -4.48 4.30
CA ILE A 99 -4.78 -3.36 5.03
C ILE A 99 -3.83 -3.88 6.10
N LEU A 100 -2.65 -3.29 6.15
CA LEU A 100 -1.66 -3.55 7.18
C LEU A 100 -1.38 -2.25 7.93
N PRO A 101 -1.66 -2.18 9.25
CA PRO A 101 -1.32 -1.00 10.04
C PRO A 101 0.20 -0.83 10.15
N CYS A 102 0.72 0.31 9.72
CA CYS A 102 2.13 0.70 9.83
C CYS A 102 2.30 1.66 11.01
N VAL A 103 3.10 1.25 11.99
CA VAL A 103 3.44 2.12 13.13
C VAL A 103 4.53 3.09 12.70
N PRO A 104 4.44 4.40 13.03
CA PRO A 104 3.50 5.00 13.99
C PRO A 104 2.22 5.62 13.42
N ARG A 105 2.11 5.92 12.11
CA ARG A 105 1.02 6.82 11.63
C ARG A 105 0.34 6.44 10.33
N ASP A 106 0.75 5.37 9.66
CA ASP A 106 0.29 5.07 8.30
C ASP A 106 -0.37 3.70 8.22
N ALA A 107 -1.18 3.48 7.19
CA ALA A 107 -1.70 2.19 6.80
C ALA A 107 -1.17 1.87 5.41
N PHE A 108 -0.76 0.63 5.23
CA PHE A 108 -0.44 0.10 3.92
C PHE A 108 -1.64 -0.64 3.35
N ILE A 109 -2.23 -0.10 2.30
CA ILE A 109 -3.32 -0.75 1.56
C ILE A 109 -2.71 -1.44 0.36
N TYR A 110 -2.89 -2.77 0.24
CA TYR A 110 -2.33 -3.57 -0.84
C TYR A 110 -3.36 -4.53 -1.43
N PHE A 111 -3.20 -4.88 -2.70
CA PHE A 111 -4.15 -5.72 -3.44
C PHE A 111 -3.63 -7.14 -3.62
N VAL A 112 -2.33 -7.28 -3.85
CA VAL A 112 -1.61 -8.56 -3.93
C VAL A 112 -0.29 -8.42 -3.18
N ASP A 113 0.28 -9.55 -2.79
CA ASP A 113 1.56 -9.64 -2.10
C ASP A 113 2.46 -10.70 -2.73
N GLU A 114 3.66 -10.88 -2.17
CA GLU A 114 4.65 -11.82 -2.67
C GLU A 114 4.25 -13.31 -2.55
N ASP A 115 3.28 -13.62 -1.68
CA ASP A 115 2.75 -14.97 -1.47
C ASP A 115 1.45 -15.21 -2.27
N SER A 116 0.92 -14.18 -2.93
CA SER A 116 -0.32 -14.25 -3.70
C SER A 116 -0.17 -15.21 -4.89
N PRO A 117 -1.23 -15.98 -5.24
CA PRO A 117 -1.19 -16.88 -6.39
C PRO A 117 -0.81 -16.14 -7.69
N PRO A 118 0.02 -16.70 -8.57
CA PRO A 118 0.45 -16.02 -9.81
C PRO A 118 -0.70 -15.50 -10.67
N ARG A 119 -1.82 -16.22 -10.69
CA ARG A 119 -3.05 -15.82 -11.40
C ARG A 119 -3.67 -14.53 -10.85
N GLU A 120 -3.58 -14.29 -9.55
CA GLU A 120 -4.13 -13.07 -8.92
C GLU A 120 -3.21 -11.88 -9.14
N VAL A 121 -1.89 -12.11 -9.05
CA VAL A 121 -0.89 -11.09 -9.43
C VAL A 121 -1.06 -10.68 -10.89
N GLN A 122 -1.22 -11.63 -11.81
CA GLN A 122 -1.49 -11.33 -13.22
C GLN A 122 -2.82 -10.59 -13.42
N LYS A 123 -3.91 -11.02 -12.75
CA LYS A 123 -5.20 -10.32 -12.78
C LYS A 123 -5.03 -8.87 -12.31
N PHE A 124 -4.29 -8.64 -11.23
CA PHE A 124 -4.01 -7.31 -10.73
C PHE A 124 -3.26 -6.47 -11.75
N LEU A 125 -2.14 -6.96 -12.29
CA LEU A 125 -1.30 -6.18 -13.20
C LEU A 125 -2.00 -5.90 -14.54
N ALA A 126 -2.74 -6.86 -15.09
CA ALA A 126 -3.49 -6.71 -16.35
C ALA A 126 -4.69 -5.76 -16.24
N HIS A 127 -5.23 -5.58 -15.04
CA HIS A 127 -6.43 -4.77 -14.83
C HIS A 127 -6.28 -3.69 -13.77
N ARG A 128 -5.03 -3.31 -13.46
CA ARG A 128 -4.67 -2.42 -12.37
C ARG A 128 -5.53 -1.16 -12.34
N ASP A 129 -5.57 -0.44 -13.45
CA ASP A 129 -6.24 0.87 -13.49
C ASP A 129 -7.74 0.72 -13.22
N ARG A 130 -8.38 -0.31 -13.79
CA ARG A 130 -9.80 -0.59 -13.55
C ARG A 130 -10.08 -1.04 -12.11
N ILE A 131 -9.20 -1.86 -11.51
CA ILE A 131 -9.32 -2.27 -10.10
C ILE A 131 -9.19 -1.05 -9.19
N LEU A 132 -8.22 -0.18 -9.45
CA LEU A 132 -8.00 1.05 -8.70
C LEU A 132 -9.16 2.05 -8.87
N ASP A 133 -9.78 2.11 -10.05
CA ASP A 133 -10.96 2.94 -10.29
C ASP A 133 -12.15 2.45 -9.47
N ILE A 134 -12.45 1.14 -9.51
CA ILE A 134 -13.53 0.55 -8.70
C ILE A 134 -13.26 0.76 -7.21
N PHE A 135 -12.02 0.55 -6.77
CA PHE A 135 -11.64 0.78 -5.38
C PHE A 135 -11.81 2.26 -4.98
N SER A 136 -11.33 3.19 -5.80
CA SER A 136 -11.45 4.64 -5.54
C SER A 136 -12.91 5.08 -5.48
N ASP A 137 -13.76 4.52 -6.34
CA ASP A 137 -15.20 4.80 -6.35
C ASP A 137 -15.92 4.20 -5.12
N ILE A 138 -15.56 2.99 -4.68
CA ILE A 138 -16.06 2.41 -3.42
C ILE A 138 -15.63 3.26 -2.23
N MET A 139 -14.37 3.70 -2.23
CA MET A 139 -13.83 4.58 -1.19
C MET A 139 -14.34 6.02 -1.31
N GLN A 140 -15.06 6.38 -2.38
CA GLN A 140 -15.50 7.74 -2.67
C GLN A 140 -14.33 8.75 -2.63
N PHE A 141 -13.17 8.35 -3.16
CA PHE A 141 -12.04 9.24 -3.31
C PHE A 141 -12.35 10.34 -4.33
N THR A 142 -11.89 11.55 -4.04
CA THR A 142 -11.91 12.65 -5.01
C THR A 142 -11.05 12.31 -6.23
N PRO A 143 -11.22 13.01 -7.37
CA PRO A 143 -10.36 12.80 -8.54
C PRO A 143 -8.87 12.97 -8.22
N GLN A 144 -8.53 13.90 -7.32
CA GLN A 144 -7.15 14.15 -6.88
C GLN A 144 -6.61 12.98 -6.03
N GLU A 145 -7.40 12.47 -5.08
CA GLU A 145 -7.04 11.31 -4.26
C GLU A 145 -6.87 10.06 -5.13
N ALA A 146 -7.80 9.81 -6.04
CA ALA A 146 -7.71 8.69 -6.98
C ALA A 146 -6.46 8.81 -7.88
N ALA A 147 -6.11 10.03 -8.34
CA ALA A 147 -4.90 10.26 -9.10
C ALA A 147 -3.63 10.01 -8.27
N PHE A 148 -3.61 10.43 -7.00
CA PHE A 148 -2.52 10.14 -6.07
C PHE A 148 -2.33 8.63 -5.90
N VAL A 149 -3.42 7.90 -5.63
CA VAL A 149 -3.40 6.43 -5.49
C VAL A 149 -2.81 5.80 -6.74
N ARG A 150 -3.33 6.11 -7.94
CA ARG A 150 -2.81 5.53 -9.20
C ARG A 150 -1.33 5.81 -9.43
N LYS A 151 -0.86 7.01 -9.12
CA LYS A 151 0.55 7.40 -9.26
C LYS A 151 1.47 6.66 -8.28
N ASN A 152 0.98 6.38 -7.09
CA ASN A 152 1.76 5.83 -5.99
C ASN A 152 1.59 4.33 -5.80
N VAL A 153 0.83 3.61 -6.62
CA VAL A 153 0.75 2.14 -6.49
C VAL A 153 2.04 1.48 -6.98
N ARG A 154 2.75 0.80 -6.07
CA ARG A 154 4.02 0.09 -6.32
C ARG A 154 4.12 -1.17 -5.46
N TRP A 155 5.12 -2.00 -5.73
CA TRP A 155 5.54 -3.00 -4.75
C TRP A 155 6.28 -2.29 -3.62
N TYR A 156 5.66 -2.18 -2.45
CA TYR A 156 6.29 -1.59 -1.28
C TYR A 156 6.74 -2.66 -0.30
N ARG A 157 7.93 -2.44 0.24
CA ARG A 157 8.42 -3.11 1.41
C ARG A 157 7.61 -2.67 2.61
N HIS A 158 7.23 -3.60 3.47
CA HIS A 158 6.83 -3.30 4.83
C HIS A 158 7.91 -3.82 5.80
N SER A 159 8.58 -2.90 6.48
CA SER A 159 9.49 -3.18 7.58
C SER A 159 9.08 -2.40 8.84
N TYR A 160 9.22 -3.00 10.02
CA TYR A 160 8.85 -2.39 11.31
C TYR A 160 9.69 -1.15 11.70
N ARG A 161 10.64 -0.76 10.84
CA ARG A 161 11.52 0.39 11.01
C ARG A 161 11.52 1.32 9.80
N ASP A 162 10.57 1.17 8.88
CA ASP A 162 10.45 2.14 7.79
C ASP A 162 10.23 3.52 8.44
N GLU A 163 11.16 4.41 8.11
CA GLU A 163 11.22 5.79 8.57
C GLU A 163 9.91 6.51 8.25
N THR A 164 9.74 7.74 8.76
CA THR A 164 8.66 8.61 8.28
C THR A 164 8.67 8.60 6.75
N LEU A 165 7.61 8.06 6.15
CA LEU A 165 7.49 7.96 4.71
C LEU A 165 7.60 9.37 4.10
N PRO A 166 8.29 9.55 2.95
CA PRO A 166 8.26 10.82 2.24
C PRO A 166 6.82 11.33 2.05
N PRO A 167 6.56 12.64 2.17
CA PRO A 167 5.21 13.20 2.08
C PRO A 167 4.50 12.90 0.75
N ASP A 168 5.25 12.65 -0.32
CA ASP A 168 4.73 12.40 -1.66
C ASP A 168 4.30 10.94 -1.92
N ILE A 169 4.56 10.04 -0.97
CA ILE A 169 4.22 8.61 -1.09
C ILE A 169 3.11 8.15 -0.14
N CYS A 170 2.76 8.96 0.87
CA CYS A 170 1.68 8.67 1.81
C CYS A 170 0.51 9.62 1.56
N LEU A 171 -0.66 9.07 1.26
CA LEU A 171 -1.86 9.87 1.08
C LEU A 171 -2.29 10.48 2.42
N ASP A 172 -2.27 11.80 2.51
CA ASP A 172 -2.66 12.57 3.68
C ASP A 172 -3.39 13.88 3.30
N GLN A 173 -3.67 14.72 4.29
CA GLN A 173 -4.31 16.02 4.05
C GLN A 173 -3.37 16.98 3.29
N ALA A 174 -2.07 16.96 3.59
CA ALA A 174 -1.06 17.84 3.00
C ALA A 174 -0.76 17.52 1.52
N SER A 175 -1.08 16.30 1.08
CA SER A 175 -0.97 15.83 -0.31
C SER A 175 -1.69 16.73 -1.32
N PHE A 176 -2.61 17.58 -0.85
CA PHE A 176 -3.42 18.50 -1.66
C PHE A 176 -3.23 19.98 -1.31
N GLU A 177 -2.52 20.32 -0.22
CA GLU A 177 -2.37 21.70 0.27
C GLU A 177 -1.34 22.53 -0.52
N GLY A 178 -0.82 22.00 -1.64
CA GLY A 178 -0.04 22.73 -2.64
C GLY A 178 -0.85 23.56 -3.64
N GLY A 179 -2.16 23.70 -3.43
CA GLY A 179 -3.03 24.63 -4.16
C GLY A 179 -3.72 25.58 -3.19
N ASP A 180 -3.17 26.78 -3.02
CA ASP A 180 -3.76 27.96 -2.38
C ASP A 180 -4.86 27.71 -1.32
N PHE A 181 -4.47 27.22 -0.14
CA PHE A 181 -5.23 27.56 1.06
C PHE A 181 -4.72 28.88 1.62
N MET A 182 -5.28 29.98 1.07
CA MET A 182 -5.39 31.23 1.80
C MET A 182 -6.09 30.94 3.13
N LEU A 183 -5.32 30.98 4.20
CA LEU A 183 -5.84 31.13 5.55
C LEU A 183 -6.66 32.42 5.58
N VAL A 184 -7.98 32.29 5.62
CA VAL A 184 -8.86 33.32 6.15
C VAL A 184 -9.38 32.79 7.48
N GLY A 185 -8.66 33.14 8.53
CA GLY A 185 -9.11 33.19 9.91
C GLY A 185 -8.74 34.56 10.45
#